data_AF-A0A286P3B0-F1
#
_entry.id   AF-A0A286P3B0-F1
#
_cell.length_a   1.000
_cell.length_b   1.000
_cell.length_c   1.000
_cell.angle_alpha   90.00
_cell.angle_beta   90.00
_cell.angle_gamma   90.00
#
_symmetry.space_group_name_H-M   'P 1'
#
loop_
_entity.id
_entity.type
_entity.pdbx_description
1 polymer ?
#
loop_
_entity_poly.entity_id
_entity_poly.type
_entity_poly.pdbx_seq_one_letter_code
_entity_poly.pdbx_strand_id
1 'polypeptide(L)'
;MAFAWDAHTDQAIEHAAQALAHGQDKHAPQATQHAEEALTHAKAAEKYHDEATKHVKEAIDHLNQAVEHGKMGHADIAAQHSEEALKHLKLAR
;
A
#
# COMPACT_ATOMS: atom_id res chain seq x y z
N MET A 1 -11.88 -18.47 2.40
CA MET A 1 -11.10 -17.46 3.14
C MET A 1 -9.79 -17.15 2.42
N ALA A 2 -8.98 -18.16 2.04
CA ALA A 2 -7.76 -17.97 1.23
C ALA A 2 -7.95 -17.15 -0.07
N PHE A 3 -9.01 -17.43 -0.85
CA PHE A 3 -9.26 -16.68 -2.09
C PHE A 3 -9.46 -15.17 -1.91
N ALA A 4 -10.09 -14.74 -0.80
CA ALA A 4 -10.29 -13.32 -0.52
C ALA A 4 -8.98 -12.66 -0.05
N TRP A 5 -8.17 -13.38 0.73
CA TRP A 5 -6.82 -12.97 1.09
C TRP A 5 -5.96 -12.73 -0.15
N ASP A 6 -5.90 -13.70 -1.07
CA ASP A 6 -5.08 -13.62 -2.28
C ASP A 6 -5.50 -12.44 -3.16
N ALA A 7 -6.80 -12.26 -3.37
CA ALA A 7 -7.32 -11.16 -4.18
C ALA A 7 -7.02 -9.79 -3.56
N HIS A 8 -7.21 -9.64 -2.25
CA HIS A 8 -6.93 -8.38 -1.58
C HIS A 8 -5.42 -8.09 -1.48
N THR A 9 -4.56 -9.08 -1.25
CA THR A 9 -3.11 -8.86 -1.26
C THR A 9 -2.59 -8.51 -2.66
N ASP A 10 -3.09 -9.14 -3.73
CA ASP A 10 -2.72 -8.78 -5.10
C ASP A 10 -3.07 -7.33 -5.45
N GLN A 11 -4.30 -6.93 -5.16
CA GLN A 11 -4.76 -5.56 -5.43
C GLN A 11 -4.01 -4.53 -4.56
N ALA A 12 -3.68 -4.86 -3.32
CA ALA A 12 -2.83 -4.00 -2.49
C ALA A 12 -1.44 -3.81 -3.12
N ILE A 13 -0.84 -4.89 -3.63
CA ILE A 13 0.47 -4.86 -4.31
C ILE A 13 0.40 -4.02 -5.59
N GLU A 14 -0.62 -4.22 -6.41
CA GLU A 14 -0.81 -3.49 -7.68
C GLU A 14 -0.92 -1.99 -7.43
N HIS A 15 -1.81 -1.58 -6.53
CA HIS A 15 -2.01 -0.18 -6.21
C HIS A 15 -0.79 0.44 -5.49
N ALA A 16 -0.11 -0.28 -4.60
CA ALA A 16 1.11 0.22 -3.98
C ALA A 16 2.23 0.45 -5.02
N ALA A 17 2.33 -0.42 -6.05
CA ALA A 17 3.27 -0.23 -7.15
C ALA A 17 2.89 0.99 -8.03
N GLN A 18 1.61 1.22 -8.28
CA GLN A 18 1.15 2.43 -8.99
C GLN A 18 1.41 3.71 -8.17
N ALA A 19 1.19 3.66 -6.85
CA ALA A 19 1.47 4.76 -5.95
C ALA A 19 2.96 5.13 -5.95
N LEU A 20 3.84 4.11 -5.93
CA LEU A 20 5.29 4.28 -6.10
C LEU A 20 5.62 4.95 -7.45
N ALA A 21 5.12 4.41 -8.56
CA ALA A 21 5.41 4.93 -9.89
C ALA A 21 4.97 6.39 -10.03
N HIS A 22 3.73 6.71 -9.66
CA HIS A 22 3.23 8.08 -9.68
C HIS A 22 3.98 9.00 -8.71
N GLY A 23 4.39 8.50 -7.55
CA GLY A 23 5.21 9.25 -6.61
C GLY A 23 6.57 9.63 -7.21
N GLN A 24 7.24 8.68 -7.86
CA GLN A 24 8.52 8.91 -8.57
C GLN A 24 8.38 9.92 -9.72
N ASP A 25 7.23 9.95 -10.38
CA ASP A 25 6.91 10.92 -11.44
C ASP A 25 6.42 12.28 -10.91
N LYS A 26 6.47 12.51 -9.59
CA LYS A 26 5.98 13.73 -8.92
C LYS A 26 4.48 13.98 -9.06
N HIS A 27 3.70 12.94 -9.36
CA HIS A 27 2.24 12.97 -9.47
C HIS A 27 1.59 12.72 -8.10
N ALA A 28 1.76 13.62 -7.14
CA ALA A 28 1.26 13.46 -5.77
C ALA A 28 -0.23 13.07 -5.67
N PRO A 29 -1.17 13.65 -6.45
CA PRO A 29 -2.59 13.27 -6.37
C PRO A 29 -2.83 11.80 -6.76
N GLN A 30 -2.24 11.34 -7.86
CA GLN A 30 -2.36 9.95 -8.32
C GLN A 30 -1.65 8.97 -7.38
N ALA A 31 -0.48 9.36 -6.85
CA ALA A 31 0.22 8.58 -5.85
C ALA A 31 -0.64 8.39 -4.59
N THR A 32 -1.32 9.46 -4.15
CA THR A 32 -2.25 9.43 -3.01
C THR A 32 -3.43 8.51 -3.29
N GLN A 33 -4.08 8.65 -4.46
CA GLN A 33 -5.24 7.86 -4.83
C GLN A 33 -4.92 6.35 -4.77
N HIS A 34 -3.83 5.95 -5.42
CA HIS A 34 -3.43 4.54 -5.42
C HIS A 34 -2.96 4.07 -4.03
N ALA A 35 -2.34 4.93 -3.22
CA ALA A 35 -2.02 4.56 -1.83
C ALA A 35 -3.29 4.34 -0.98
N GLU A 36 -4.37 5.10 -1.20
CA GLU A 36 -5.67 4.90 -0.54
C GLU A 36 -6.36 3.59 -0.98
N GLU A 37 -6.28 3.26 -2.27
CA GLU A 37 -6.78 1.98 -2.80
C GLU A 37 -5.99 0.80 -2.23
N ALA A 38 -4.65 0.87 -2.25
CA ALA A 38 -3.79 -0.13 -1.64
C ALA A 38 -4.11 -0.33 -0.15
N LEU A 39 -4.30 0.76 0.59
CA LEU A 39 -4.64 0.74 2.01
C LEU A 39 -5.98 0.04 2.27
N THR A 40 -6.97 0.26 1.39
CA THR A 40 -8.28 -0.38 1.46
C THR A 40 -8.16 -1.89 1.32
N HIS A 41 -7.38 -2.34 0.32
CA HIS A 41 -7.14 -3.75 0.08
C HIS A 41 -6.30 -4.40 1.18
N ALA A 42 -5.24 -3.74 1.66
CA ALA A 42 -4.41 -4.24 2.75
C ALA A 42 -5.20 -4.44 4.06
N LYS A 43 -6.07 -3.48 4.44
CA LYS A 43 -6.97 -3.60 5.60
C LYS A 43 -8.03 -4.70 5.43
N ALA A 44 -8.44 -4.99 4.20
CA ALA A 44 -9.34 -6.10 3.93
C ALA A 44 -8.60 -7.44 4.06
N ALA A 45 -7.37 -7.54 3.53
CA ALA A 45 -6.51 -8.70 3.67
C ALA A 45 -6.22 -9.02 5.15
N GLU A 46 -5.89 -8.01 5.97
CA GLU A 46 -5.58 -8.17 7.41
C GLU A 46 -6.62 -9.03 8.18
N LYS A 47 -7.89 -9.01 7.76
CA LYS A 47 -8.99 -9.73 8.42
C LYS A 47 -8.98 -11.25 8.22
N TYR A 48 -8.17 -11.76 7.29
CA TYR A 48 -8.23 -13.17 6.88
C TYR A 48 -7.07 -14.03 7.38
N HIS A 49 -6.03 -13.44 7.97
CA HIS A 49 -4.82 -14.19 8.33
C HIS A 49 -4.12 -13.63 9.57
N ASP A 50 -4.36 -14.24 10.74
CA ASP A 50 -3.83 -13.79 12.04
C ASP A 50 -2.28 -13.84 12.15
N GLU A 51 -1.62 -14.66 11.33
CA GLU A 51 -0.15 -14.80 11.33
C GLU A 51 0.54 -13.92 10.27
N ALA A 52 -0.11 -13.60 9.14
CA ALA A 52 0.45 -12.70 8.11
C ALA A 52 0.33 -11.22 8.51
N THR A 53 -0.29 -10.97 9.66
CA THR A 53 -0.64 -9.67 10.18
C THR A 53 0.54 -8.74 10.39
N LYS A 54 1.76 -9.24 10.68
CA LYS A 54 2.89 -8.34 10.91
C LYS A 54 3.23 -7.55 9.65
N HIS A 55 3.50 -8.23 8.54
CA HIS A 55 3.87 -7.55 7.30
C HIS A 55 2.71 -6.76 6.71
N VAL A 56 1.47 -7.25 6.81
CA VAL A 56 0.31 -6.45 6.39
C VAL A 56 0.13 -5.19 7.24
N LYS A 57 0.35 -5.24 8.56
CA LYS A 57 0.29 -4.05 9.43
C LYS A 57 1.37 -3.03 9.09
N GLU A 58 2.61 -3.46 8.92
CA GLU A 58 3.70 -2.56 8.51
C GLU A 58 3.41 -1.94 7.13
N ALA A 59 2.84 -2.71 6.20
CA ALA A 59 2.38 -2.18 4.92
C ALA A 59 1.27 -1.14 5.08
N ILE A 60 0.28 -1.39 5.93
CA ILE A 60 -0.79 -0.45 6.25
C ILE A 60 -0.22 0.85 6.82
N ASP A 61 0.74 0.77 7.74
CA ASP A 61 1.37 1.94 8.35
C ASP A 61 2.12 2.79 7.32
N HIS A 62 2.91 2.14 6.45
CA HIS A 62 3.55 2.84 5.35
C HIS A 62 2.55 3.42 4.35
N LEU A 63 1.47 2.72 4.01
CA LEU A 63 0.43 3.26 3.12
C LEU A 63 -0.26 4.48 3.75
N ASN A 64 -0.53 4.48 5.06
CA ASN A 64 -1.04 5.67 5.74
C ASN A 64 -0.08 6.87 5.60
N GLN A 65 1.23 6.64 5.77
CA GLN A 65 2.24 7.69 5.60
C GLN A 65 2.34 8.15 4.13
N ALA A 66 2.20 7.24 3.16
CA ALA A 66 2.17 7.59 1.75
C ALA A 66 0.96 8.49 1.42
N VAL A 67 -0.22 8.18 1.96
CA VAL A 67 -1.42 9.00 1.81
C VAL A 67 -1.26 10.36 2.48
N GLU A 68 -0.75 10.40 3.71
CA GLU A 68 -0.52 11.65 4.46
C GLU A 68 0.40 12.59 3.68
N HIS A 69 1.58 12.11 3.29
CA HIS A 69 2.54 12.91 2.55
C HIS A 69 2.07 13.24 1.13
N GLY A 70 1.36 12.31 0.47
CA GLY A 70 0.75 12.56 -0.83
C GLY A 70 -0.27 13.71 -0.79
N LYS A 71 -1.10 13.79 0.25
CA LYS A 71 -2.05 14.91 0.48
C LYS A 71 -1.35 16.24 0.73
N MET A 72 -0.13 16.23 1.25
CA MET A 72 0.72 17.41 1.39
C MET A 72 1.44 17.82 0.08
N GLY A 73 1.28 17.04 -0.99
CA GLY A 73 1.99 17.24 -2.25
C GLY A 73 3.42 16.70 -2.24
N HIS A 74 3.83 15.97 -1.19
CA HIS A 74 5.17 15.41 -1.05
C HIS A 74 5.29 14.09 -1.82
N ALA A 75 5.21 14.15 -3.16
CA ALA A 75 5.22 12.97 -4.03
C ALA A 75 6.41 12.03 -3.78
N ASP A 76 7.60 12.58 -3.58
CA ASP A 76 8.82 11.81 -3.35
C ASP A 76 8.75 10.99 -2.05
N ILE A 77 8.21 11.57 -0.97
CA ILE A 77 8.03 10.88 0.33
C ILE A 77 6.91 9.84 0.23
N ALA A 78 5.82 10.17 -0.49
CA ALA A 78 4.77 9.21 -0.78
C ALA A 78 5.29 8.00 -1.56
N ALA A 79 6.22 8.21 -2.49
CA ALA A 79 6.89 7.14 -3.23
C ALA A 79 7.71 6.23 -2.30
N GLN A 80 8.53 6.82 -1.42
CA GLN A 80 9.35 6.07 -0.45
C GLN A 80 8.49 5.16 0.44
N HIS A 81 7.41 5.70 0.99
CA HIS A 81 6.51 4.90 1.80
C HIS A 81 5.73 3.84 0.98
N SER A 82 5.34 4.16 -0.25
CA SER A 82 4.71 3.17 -1.14
C SER A 82 5.65 2.02 -1.49
N GLU A 83 6.96 2.29 -1.63
CA GLU A 83 7.98 1.26 -1.84
C GLU A 83 8.12 0.32 -0.63
N GLU A 84 8.19 0.87 0.59
CA GLU A 84 8.27 0.07 1.81
C GLU A 84 6.99 -0.76 2.03
N ALA A 85 5.81 -0.17 1.77
CA ALA A 85 4.56 -0.91 1.79
C ALA A 85 4.56 -2.08 0.79
N LEU A 86 5.04 -1.85 -0.44
CA LEU A 86 5.14 -2.87 -1.47
C LEU A 86 6.06 -4.03 -1.05
N LYS A 87 7.20 -3.73 -0.40
CA LYS A 87 8.11 -4.75 0.14
C LYS A 87 7.38 -5.63 1.15
N HIS A 88 6.68 -5.02 2.10
CA HIS A 88 5.94 -5.75 3.13
C HIS A 88 4.77 -6.57 2.57
N LEU A 89 3.98 -6.04 1.64
CA LEU A 89 2.88 -6.78 1.02
C LEU A 89 3.39 -8.03 0.27
N LYS A 90 4.54 -7.93 -0.40
CA LYS A 90 5.17 -9.08 -1.07
C LYS A 90 5.72 -10.13 -0.10
N LEU A 91 6.10 -9.73 1.13
CA LEU A 91 6.51 -10.67 2.18
C LEU A 91 5.32 -11.33 2.88
N ALA A 92 4.15 -10.68 2.87
CA ALA A 92 2.92 -11.22 3.42
C ALA A 92 2.25 -12.25 2.51
N ARG A 93 2.50 -12.16 1.20
CA ARG A 93 1.94 -13.04 0.17
C ARG A 93 2.75 -14.32 -0.01
#